data_AF-A0A969EXN2-F1
#
_entry.id   AF-A0A969EXN2-F1
#
_cell.length_a   1.000
_cell.length_b   1.000
_cell.length_c   1.000
_cell.angle_alpha   90.00
_cell.angle_beta   90.00
_cell.angle_gamma   90.00
#
_symmetry.space_group_name_H-M   'P 1'
#
loop_
_entity.id
_entity.type
_entity.pdbx_description
1 polymer ?
#
loop_
_entity_poly.entity_id
_entity_poly.type
_entity_poly.pdbx_seq_one_letter_code
_entity_poly.pdbx_strand_id
1 'polypeptide(L)'
;MTQGLYDQQTRNAATNALIDLGDEAIPLVQRIVDDWRKPDVVKAAAWNVIGQIATIDALDLMISRLSMVWGDDRRNVLRALVKVPDDRGIEATLDRLGRKGIEALIDQELMLMGQTTAGIVDMTKGQKYSDKVDMLRRALQNIQDDSLERLFLLMQFLYDPYTIQAAAFNLQSGNLVTMAQGLEILDNQLDIPNKRAVLTLLDRNPELDKQIKQLQIQLRQARQKHNSAQESNLLNQLDKIAKQQQADLTKQLQSLSNILTYEPLPPQDRLCQLLDLRHFFSDWLMACCFYLASEARWNLTRHHVLGGIRSAKGFVREAALLYLRDVYPQAFENVVPKLRNDPDRLVRAQVKEILDIWGVNNARRAMFPENDDDDDMNTAALGPMR
;
A
#
# COMPACT_ATOMS: atom_id res chain seq x y z
N MET A 1 13.81 -4.68 29.29
CA MET A 1 13.80 -3.37 28.60
C MET A 1 12.99 -3.41 27.32
N THR A 2 13.36 -4.20 26.31
CA THR A 2 12.67 -4.26 25.01
C THR A 2 11.17 -4.61 25.07
N GLN A 3 10.75 -5.45 26.02
CA GLN A 3 9.33 -5.74 26.26
C GLN A 3 8.51 -4.51 26.67
N GLY A 4 9.12 -3.54 27.36
CA GLY A 4 8.44 -2.30 27.75
C GLY A 4 8.09 -1.40 26.56
N LEU A 5 8.66 -1.63 25.38
CA LEU A 5 8.29 -0.86 24.17
C LEU A 5 6.87 -1.19 23.66
N TYR A 6 6.35 -2.38 24.01
CA TYR A 6 5.04 -2.85 23.57
C TYR A 6 3.89 -2.13 24.27
N ASP A 7 4.06 -1.85 25.57
CA ASP A 7 3.02 -1.24 26.37
C ASP A 7 3.18 0.29 26.39
N GLN A 8 2.08 0.99 26.07
CA GLN A 8 2.05 2.45 26.00
C GLN A 8 2.49 3.12 27.32
N GLN A 9 2.16 2.52 28.48
CA GLN A 9 2.47 3.11 29.79
C GLN A 9 3.95 3.00 30.13
N THR A 10 4.60 1.92 29.70
CA THR A 10 6.02 1.63 30.02
C THR A 10 6.99 2.00 28.89
N ARG A 11 6.49 2.34 27.69
CA ARG A 11 7.30 2.65 26.51
C ARG A 11 8.31 3.77 26.73
N ASN A 12 7.92 4.85 27.39
CA ASN A 12 8.81 6.00 27.60
C ASN A 12 9.97 5.64 28.55
N ALA A 13 9.67 4.95 29.66
CA ALA A 13 10.70 4.49 30.59
C ALA A 13 11.64 3.47 29.93
N ALA A 14 11.10 2.54 29.13
CA ALA A 14 11.89 1.58 28.38
C ALA A 14 12.77 2.25 27.31
N THR A 15 12.26 3.28 26.63
CA THR A 15 13.00 4.07 25.63
C THR A 15 14.18 4.77 26.29
N ASN A 16 13.95 5.51 27.39
CA ASN A 16 15.00 6.22 28.10
C ASN A 16 16.09 5.27 28.60
N ALA A 17 15.69 4.17 29.22
CA ALA A 17 16.66 3.21 29.75
C ALA A 17 17.47 2.50 28.66
N LEU A 18 16.93 2.37 27.44
CA LEU A 18 17.69 1.89 26.27
C LEU A 18 18.61 2.96 25.69
N ILE A 19 18.22 4.24 25.72
CA ILE A 19 19.09 5.36 25.32
C ILE A 19 20.28 5.48 26.28
N ASP A 20 20.03 5.39 27.59
CA ASP A 20 21.05 5.45 28.63
C ASP A 20 22.09 4.33 28.50
N LEU A 21 21.70 3.21 27.89
CA LEU A 21 22.58 2.06 27.63
C LEU A 21 23.51 2.29 26.42
N GLY A 22 23.25 3.30 25.58
CA GLY A 22 24.10 3.65 24.44
C GLY A 22 24.23 2.53 23.41
N ASP A 23 25.43 2.33 22.87
CA ASP A 23 25.69 1.37 21.78
C ASP A 23 25.35 -0.08 22.14
N GLU A 24 25.41 -0.45 23.43
CA GLU A 24 25.01 -1.79 23.90
C GLU A 24 23.52 -2.08 23.65
N ALA A 25 22.68 -1.04 23.52
CA ALA A 25 21.27 -1.19 23.18
C ALA A 25 21.06 -1.52 21.70
N ILE A 26 21.97 -1.13 20.78
CA ILE A 26 21.77 -1.23 19.34
C ILE A 26 21.44 -2.66 18.90
N PRO A 27 22.21 -3.72 19.29
CA PRO A 27 21.87 -5.09 18.89
C PRO A 27 20.53 -5.58 19.47
N LEU A 28 20.07 -5.02 20.59
CA LEU A 28 18.80 -5.40 21.23
C LEU A 28 17.61 -4.85 20.45
N VAL A 29 17.66 -3.58 20.07
CA VAL A 29 16.60 -2.91 19.30
C VAL A 29 16.66 -3.26 17.82
N GLN A 30 17.83 -3.62 17.29
CA GLN A 30 17.97 -4.09 15.92
C GLN A 30 17.14 -5.36 15.65
N ARG A 31 17.11 -6.32 16.60
CA ARG A 31 16.26 -7.52 16.49
C ARG A 31 14.77 -7.21 16.40
N ILE A 32 14.33 -6.07 16.92
CA ILE A 32 12.93 -5.62 16.86
C ILE A 32 12.63 -5.11 15.45
N VAL A 33 13.48 -4.24 14.90
CA VAL A 33 13.25 -3.64 13.58
C VAL A 33 13.47 -4.63 12.44
N ASP A 34 14.30 -5.65 12.63
CA ASP A 34 14.51 -6.73 11.65
C ASP A 34 13.38 -7.79 11.65
N ASP A 35 12.53 -7.83 12.69
CA ASP A 35 11.39 -8.75 12.76
C ASP A 35 10.11 -8.10 12.21
N TRP A 36 9.76 -8.46 10.98
CA TRP A 36 8.55 -7.98 10.29
C TRP A 36 7.24 -8.26 11.05
N ARG A 37 7.25 -9.18 12.02
CA ARG A 37 6.08 -9.49 12.87
C ARG A 37 5.84 -8.43 13.94
N LYS A 38 6.82 -7.55 14.21
CA LYS A 38 6.66 -6.53 15.25
C LYS A 38 5.67 -5.46 14.82
N PRO A 39 4.85 -4.94 15.75
CA PRO A 39 3.96 -3.82 15.45
C PRO A 39 4.76 -2.58 15.06
N ASP A 40 4.23 -1.78 14.12
CA ASP A 40 4.94 -0.60 13.61
C ASP A 40 5.23 0.44 14.68
N VAL A 41 4.34 0.59 15.68
CA VAL A 41 4.57 1.46 16.84
C VAL A 41 5.82 1.05 17.63
N VAL A 42 6.08 -0.25 17.75
CA VAL A 42 7.24 -0.78 18.47
C VAL A 42 8.51 -0.61 17.63
N LYS A 43 8.43 -0.86 16.31
CA LYS A 43 9.54 -0.58 15.38
C LYS A 43 9.90 0.91 15.33
N ALA A 44 8.91 1.80 15.32
CA ALA A 44 9.11 3.24 15.38
C ALA A 44 9.80 3.66 16.69
N ALA A 45 9.40 3.09 17.84
CA ALA A 45 10.07 3.34 19.10
C ALA A 45 11.52 2.84 19.09
N ALA A 46 11.78 1.66 18.51
CA ALA A 46 13.13 1.12 18.36
C ALA A 46 14.03 2.00 17.47
N TRP A 47 13.54 2.48 16.33
CA TRP A 47 14.27 3.45 15.50
C TRP A 47 14.52 4.78 16.22
N ASN A 48 13.56 5.25 17.01
CA ASN A 48 13.74 6.44 17.83
C ASN A 48 14.84 6.26 18.89
N VAL A 49 14.91 5.09 19.54
CA VAL A 49 16.02 4.76 20.45
C VAL A 49 17.36 4.84 19.72
N ILE A 50 17.50 4.21 18.54
CA ILE A 50 18.74 4.25 17.75
C ILE A 50 19.12 5.69 17.40
N GLY A 51 18.16 6.50 16.93
CA GLY A 51 18.40 7.90 16.59
C GLY A 51 18.84 8.75 17.79
N GLN A 52 18.25 8.53 18.97
CA GLN A 52 18.58 9.28 20.19
C GLN A 52 19.90 8.85 20.84
N ILE A 53 20.38 7.62 20.60
CA ILE A 53 21.74 7.20 20.95
C ILE A 53 22.76 8.07 20.20
N ALA A 54 22.47 8.41 18.93
CA ALA A 54 23.21 9.40 18.14
C ALA A 54 24.73 9.18 18.09
N THR A 55 25.21 7.94 18.20
CA THR A 55 26.61 7.57 17.94
C THR A 55 26.85 7.38 16.44
N ILE A 56 28.10 7.34 16.02
CA ILE A 56 28.46 7.12 14.61
C ILE A 56 27.90 5.77 14.14
N ASP A 57 28.06 4.71 14.95
CA ASP A 57 27.56 3.37 14.65
C ASP A 57 26.03 3.33 14.52
N ALA A 58 25.31 4.06 15.38
CA ALA A 58 23.85 4.17 15.30
C ALA A 58 23.40 4.88 14.01
N LEU A 59 24.06 5.98 13.64
CA LEU A 59 23.77 6.73 12.42
C LEU A 59 24.11 5.92 11.17
N ASP A 60 25.25 5.24 11.13
CA ASP A 60 25.65 4.36 10.02
C ASP A 60 24.66 3.21 9.82
N LEU A 61 24.17 2.61 10.91
CA LEU A 61 23.12 1.60 10.85
C LEU A 61 21.83 2.16 10.23
N MET A 62 21.39 3.35 10.62
CA MET A 62 20.18 3.97 10.09
C MET A 62 20.33 4.37 8.62
N ILE A 63 21.43 5.02 8.26
CA ILE A 63 21.69 5.50 6.91
C ILE A 63 21.82 4.33 5.92
N SER A 64 22.53 3.26 6.31
CA SER A 64 22.66 2.07 5.47
C SER A 64 21.30 1.40 5.19
N ARG A 65 20.32 1.56 6.08
CA ARG A 65 18.98 0.99 5.93
C ARG A 65 18.10 1.75 4.96
N LEU A 66 18.29 3.06 4.75
CA LEU A 66 17.44 3.89 3.89
C LEU A 66 17.26 3.31 2.46
N SER A 67 18.31 2.69 1.91
CA SER A 67 18.26 2.06 0.58
C SER A 67 17.64 0.67 0.56
N MET A 68 17.51 0.02 1.72
CA MET A 68 17.03 -1.36 1.86
C MET A 68 15.59 -1.46 2.34
N VAL A 69 15.11 -0.46 3.08
CA VAL A 69 13.75 -0.43 3.64
C VAL A 69 12.84 0.50 2.85
N TRP A 70 11.54 0.21 2.92
CA TRP A 70 10.48 0.92 2.21
C TRP A 70 9.29 1.18 3.13
N GLY A 71 8.33 2.00 2.67
CA GLY A 71 7.08 2.24 3.39
C GLY A 71 7.29 2.77 4.80
N ASP A 72 6.63 2.13 5.77
CA ASP A 72 6.65 2.53 7.18
C ASP A 72 8.03 2.48 7.81
N ASP A 73 8.85 1.47 7.47
CA ASP A 73 10.19 1.34 8.03
C ASP A 73 11.11 2.47 7.53
N ARG A 74 11.05 2.80 6.23
CA ARG A 74 11.77 3.96 5.69
C ARG A 74 11.32 5.25 6.36
N ARG A 75 10.01 5.44 6.52
CA ARG A 75 9.46 6.62 7.22
C ARG A 75 9.97 6.71 8.65
N ASN A 76 10.01 5.60 9.38
CA ASN A 76 10.50 5.56 10.76
C ASN A 76 11.99 5.92 10.84
N VAL A 77 12.82 5.38 9.95
CA VAL A 77 14.25 5.72 9.86
C VAL A 77 14.44 7.21 9.54
N LEU A 78 13.76 7.73 8.52
CA LEU A 78 13.83 9.15 8.13
C LEU A 78 13.40 10.07 9.28
N ARG A 79 12.26 9.79 9.93
CA ARG A 79 11.77 10.58 11.07
C ARG A 79 12.76 10.57 12.23
N ALA A 80 13.40 9.43 12.50
CA ALA A 80 14.38 9.33 13.57
C ALA A 80 15.67 10.09 13.23
N LEU A 81 16.16 10.02 11.98
CA LEU A 81 17.34 10.78 11.52
C LEU A 81 17.11 12.30 11.57
N VAL A 82 15.96 12.79 11.09
CA VAL A 82 15.63 14.23 11.13
C VAL A 82 15.48 14.76 12.56
N LYS A 83 15.18 13.89 13.53
CA LYS A 83 14.98 14.27 14.94
C LYS A 83 16.24 14.14 15.80
N VAL A 84 17.36 13.70 15.23
CA VAL A 84 18.62 13.66 15.98
C VAL A 84 19.00 15.10 16.35
N PRO A 85 19.37 15.37 17.62
CA PRO A 85 19.73 16.71 18.06
C PRO A 85 20.85 17.36 17.24
N ASP A 86 20.85 18.69 17.21
CA ASP A 86 21.88 19.53 16.56
C ASP A 86 22.11 19.18 15.08
N ASP A 87 21.06 18.78 14.38
CA ASP A 87 21.06 18.37 12.96
C ASP A 87 22.04 17.26 12.61
N ARG A 88 22.63 16.58 13.60
CA ARG A 88 23.67 15.55 13.39
C ARG A 88 23.20 14.40 12.51
N GLY A 89 21.92 14.05 12.57
CA GLY A 89 21.34 13.03 11.70
C GLY A 89 21.20 13.50 10.26
N ILE A 90 20.91 14.78 10.03
CA ILE A 90 20.87 15.38 8.69
C ILE A 90 22.28 15.46 8.11
N GLU A 91 23.22 16.02 8.87
CA GLU A 91 24.63 16.18 8.47
C GLU A 91 25.26 14.82 8.14
N ALA A 92 25.14 13.83 9.04
CA ALA A 92 25.70 12.50 8.79
C ALA A 92 25.09 11.82 7.56
N THR A 93 23.79 12.01 7.31
CA THR A 93 23.14 11.46 6.12
C THR A 93 23.66 12.13 4.85
N LEU A 94 23.81 13.46 4.86
CA LEU A 94 24.39 14.22 3.75
C LEU A 94 25.85 13.85 3.50
N ASP A 95 26.67 13.68 4.54
CA ASP A 95 28.06 13.28 4.40
C ASP A 95 28.20 11.90 3.76
N ARG A 96 27.28 10.98 4.10
CA ARG A 96 27.35 9.58 3.64
C ARG A 96 26.73 9.34 2.27
N LEU A 97 25.57 9.93 2.02
CA LEU A 97 24.81 9.73 0.78
C LEU A 97 25.06 10.84 -0.25
N GLY A 98 25.46 12.03 0.22
CA GLY A 98 25.49 13.24 -0.58
C GLY A 98 24.10 13.70 -0.98
N ARG A 99 24.03 14.94 -1.51
CA ARG A 99 22.81 15.49 -2.11
C ARG A 99 22.20 14.56 -3.17
N LYS A 100 23.04 14.00 -4.06
CA LYS A 100 22.60 13.07 -5.10
C LYS A 100 21.95 11.79 -4.55
N GLY A 101 22.43 11.29 -3.42
CA GLY A 101 21.84 10.11 -2.78
C GLY A 101 20.44 10.40 -2.24
N ILE A 102 20.22 11.58 -1.65
CA ILE A 102 18.88 12.01 -1.21
C ILE A 102 17.96 12.25 -2.41
N GLU A 103 18.45 12.89 -3.47
CA GLU A 103 17.71 13.08 -4.72
C GLU A 103 17.30 11.73 -5.34
N ALA A 104 18.17 10.72 -5.30
CA ALA A 104 17.83 9.37 -5.75
C ALA A 104 16.74 8.71 -4.89
N LEU A 105 16.71 8.95 -3.57
CA LEU A 105 15.61 8.50 -2.71
C LEU A 105 14.31 9.23 -3.03
N ILE A 106 14.36 10.53 -3.36
CA ILE A 106 13.19 11.30 -3.84
C ILE A 106 12.67 10.68 -5.14
N ASP A 107 13.54 10.38 -6.10
CA ASP A 107 13.16 9.78 -7.37
C ASP A 107 12.51 8.39 -7.19
N GLN A 108 12.95 7.61 -6.20
CA GLN A 108 12.31 6.35 -5.84
C GLN A 108 10.87 6.55 -5.34
N GLU A 109 10.62 7.54 -4.48
CA GLU A 109 9.26 7.86 -4.01
C GLU A 109 8.38 8.37 -5.15
N LEU A 110 8.94 9.21 -6.04
CA LEU A 110 8.23 9.68 -7.24
C LEU A 110 7.89 8.53 -8.20
N MET A 111 8.80 7.57 -8.38
CA MET A 111 8.54 6.37 -9.17
C MET A 111 7.40 5.54 -8.58
N LEU A 112 7.38 5.35 -7.25
CA LEU A 112 6.30 4.65 -6.56
C LEU A 112 4.95 5.37 -6.72
N MET A 113 4.95 6.70 -6.61
CA MET A 113 3.76 7.52 -6.87
C MET A 113 3.30 7.42 -8.33
N GLY A 114 4.22 7.35 -9.29
CA GLY A 114 3.90 7.12 -10.70
C GLY A 114 3.24 5.76 -10.93
N GLN A 115 3.80 4.69 -10.36
CA GLN A 115 3.24 3.34 -10.48
C GLN A 115 1.83 3.23 -9.87
N THR A 116 1.62 3.84 -8.70
CA THR A 116 0.29 3.88 -8.07
C THR A 116 -0.71 4.72 -8.85
N THR A 117 -0.28 5.85 -9.43
CA THR A 117 -1.11 6.70 -10.30
C THR A 117 -1.52 5.94 -11.56
N ALA A 118 -0.58 5.25 -12.20
CA ALA A 118 -0.84 4.40 -13.37
C ALA A 118 -1.82 3.27 -13.01
N GLY A 119 -1.66 2.69 -11.82
CA GLY A 119 -2.61 1.75 -11.23
C GLY A 119 -4.03 2.33 -11.17
N ILE A 120 -4.22 3.51 -10.57
CA ILE A 120 -5.54 4.12 -10.45
C ILE A 120 -6.16 4.39 -11.84
N VAL A 121 -5.37 4.95 -12.76
CA VAL A 121 -5.81 5.27 -14.11
C VAL A 121 -6.28 4.02 -14.86
N ASP A 122 -5.46 2.97 -14.92
CA ASP A 122 -5.79 1.79 -15.73
C ASP A 122 -6.93 0.97 -15.10
N MET A 123 -7.06 0.95 -13.76
CA MET A 123 -8.16 0.24 -13.07
C MET A 123 -9.51 0.94 -13.20
N THR A 124 -9.53 2.25 -13.37
CA THR A 124 -10.79 3.03 -13.41
C THR A 124 -11.27 3.28 -14.84
N LYS A 125 -10.41 3.06 -15.84
CA LYS A 125 -10.74 3.25 -17.25
C LYS A 125 -11.79 2.25 -17.72
N GLY A 126 -13.00 2.73 -18.01
CA GLY A 126 -14.08 1.94 -18.64
C GLY A 126 -14.69 0.86 -17.74
N GLN A 127 -14.26 0.75 -16.48
CA GLN A 127 -14.82 -0.17 -15.50
C GLN A 127 -16.08 0.43 -14.87
N LYS A 128 -17.13 -0.38 -14.71
CA LYS A 128 -18.26 0.01 -13.86
C LYS A 128 -17.74 0.11 -12.42
N TYR A 129 -18.03 1.20 -11.73
CA TYR A 129 -17.68 1.36 -10.31
C TYR A 129 -18.16 0.14 -9.50
N SER A 130 -17.21 -0.69 -9.05
CA SER A 130 -17.43 -1.76 -8.07
C SER A 130 -16.81 -1.37 -6.74
N ASP A 131 -17.30 -1.96 -5.66
CA ASP A 131 -16.74 -1.73 -4.33
C ASP A 131 -15.27 -2.21 -4.24
N LYS A 132 -14.87 -3.23 -5.01
CA LYS A 132 -13.48 -3.73 -5.05
C LYS A 132 -12.54 -2.80 -5.80
N VAL A 133 -12.98 -2.21 -6.91
CA VAL A 133 -12.22 -1.17 -7.62
C VAL A 133 -12.01 0.05 -6.72
N ASP A 134 -13.05 0.49 -6.01
CA ASP A 134 -12.93 1.61 -5.05
C ASP A 134 -11.99 1.28 -3.89
N MET A 135 -12.05 0.05 -3.36
CA MET A 135 -11.16 -0.41 -2.30
C MET A 135 -9.69 -0.42 -2.75
N LEU A 136 -9.40 -0.93 -3.95
CA LEU A 136 -8.06 -0.89 -4.54
C LEU A 136 -7.58 0.55 -4.76
N ARG A 137 -8.43 1.41 -5.33
CA ARG A 137 -8.12 2.82 -5.56
C ARG A 137 -7.72 3.53 -4.25
N ARG A 138 -8.50 3.35 -3.18
CA ARG A 138 -8.19 3.93 -1.86
C ARG A 138 -6.89 3.39 -1.30
N ALA A 139 -6.64 2.09 -1.45
CA ALA A 139 -5.38 1.51 -1.01
C ALA A 139 -4.18 2.11 -1.76
N LEU A 140 -4.30 2.34 -3.09
CA LEU A 140 -3.28 3.03 -3.88
C LEU A 140 -3.08 4.49 -3.44
N GLN A 141 -4.18 5.23 -3.20
CA GLN A 141 -4.11 6.60 -2.68
C GLN A 141 -3.42 6.67 -1.32
N ASN A 142 -3.69 5.73 -0.41
CA ASN A 142 -2.99 5.68 0.88
C ASN A 142 -1.48 5.50 0.71
N ILE A 143 -1.03 4.66 -0.24
CA ILE A 143 0.41 4.55 -0.55
C ILE A 143 0.97 5.88 -1.06
N GLN A 144 0.21 6.62 -1.86
CA GLN A 144 0.62 7.95 -2.33
C GLN A 144 0.72 8.95 -1.17
N ASP A 145 -0.19 8.92 -0.21
CA ASP A 145 -0.14 9.78 0.98
C ASP A 145 1.08 9.46 1.86
N ASP A 146 1.35 8.17 2.07
CA ASP A 146 2.55 7.73 2.78
C ASP A 146 3.85 8.16 2.04
N SER A 147 3.83 8.12 0.71
CA SER A 147 4.97 8.54 -0.13
C SER A 147 5.19 10.05 -0.09
N LEU A 148 4.11 10.84 -0.05
CA LEU A 148 4.20 12.29 0.15
C LEU A 148 4.85 12.63 1.48
N GLU A 149 4.49 11.93 2.56
CA GLU A 149 5.11 12.17 3.85
C GLU A 149 6.63 11.90 3.82
N ARG A 150 7.03 10.79 3.18
CA ARG A 150 8.46 10.48 3.00
C ARG A 150 9.17 11.49 2.11
N LEU A 151 8.52 12.03 1.07
CA LEU A 151 9.07 13.12 0.27
C LEU A 151 9.36 14.36 1.14
N PHE A 152 8.44 14.77 2.01
CA PHE A 152 8.69 15.88 2.93
C PHE A 152 9.83 15.60 3.91
N LEU A 153 9.95 14.38 4.42
CA LEU A 153 11.08 14.01 5.27
C LEU A 153 12.41 14.05 4.51
N LEU A 154 12.45 13.52 3.27
CA LEU A 154 13.64 13.57 2.41
C LEU A 154 14.05 15.00 2.07
N MET A 155 13.08 15.89 1.82
CA MET A 155 13.35 17.30 1.55
C MET A 155 13.96 18.03 2.75
N GLN A 156 13.65 17.62 3.99
CA GLN A 156 14.27 18.21 5.19
C GLN A 156 15.77 17.92 5.31
N PHE A 157 16.31 16.96 4.56
CA PHE A 157 17.76 16.76 4.48
C PHE A 157 18.44 17.74 3.50
N LEU A 158 17.70 18.32 2.56
CA LEU A 158 18.25 19.18 1.50
C LEU A 158 18.00 20.67 1.76
N TYR A 159 16.98 20.99 2.54
CA TYR A 159 16.48 22.35 2.74
C TYR A 159 16.18 22.58 4.22
N ASP A 160 15.96 23.86 4.59
CA ASP A 160 15.56 24.23 5.94
C ASP A 160 14.32 23.42 6.42
N PRO A 161 14.45 22.63 7.51
CA PRO A 161 13.36 21.79 7.99
C PRO A 161 12.08 22.56 8.31
N TYR A 162 12.19 23.78 8.84
CA TYR A 162 11.03 24.59 9.20
C TYR A 162 10.25 25.05 7.97
N THR A 163 10.95 25.47 6.92
CA THR A 163 10.35 25.85 5.63
C THR A 163 9.62 24.67 4.99
N ILE A 164 10.24 23.48 4.96
CA ILE A 164 9.61 22.27 4.40
C ILE A 164 8.38 21.84 5.22
N GLN A 165 8.45 21.92 6.55
CA GLN A 165 7.31 21.61 7.42
C GLN A 165 6.17 22.61 7.26
N ALA A 166 6.47 23.91 7.12
CA ALA A 166 5.46 24.94 6.87
C ALA A 166 4.73 24.70 5.53
N ALA A 167 5.46 24.35 4.48
CA ALA A 167 4.86 23.95 3.20
C ALA A 167 3.97 22.71 3.34
N ALA A 168 4.45 21.67 4.03
CA ALA A 168 3.69 20.44 4.26
C ALA A 168 2.39 20.71 5.03
N PHE A 169 2.45 21.53 6.09
CA PHE A 169 1.28 21.93 6.88
C PHE A 169 0.25 22.68 6.01
N ASN A 170 0.71 23.62 5.19
CA ASN A 170 -0.15 24.40 4.30
C ASN A 170 -0.86 23.51 3.26
N LEU A 171 -0.17 22.51 2.72
CA LEU A 171 -0.71 21.55 1.76
C LEU A 171 -1.74 20.59 2.38
N GLN A 172 -1.64 20.31 3.68
CA GLN A 172 -2.58 19.47 4.41
C GLN A 172 -3.82 20.21 4.91
N SER A 173 -3.87 21.53 4.77
CA SER A 173 -4.96 22.36 5.29
C SER A 173 -6.34 22.08 4.68
N GLY A 174 -6.37 21.53 3.46
CA GLY A 174 -7.60 21.33 2.67
C GLY A 174 -8.25 22.62 2.16
N ASN A 175 -7.64 23.79 2.40
CA ASN A 175 -8.07 25.07 1.85
C ASN A 175 -7.21 25.40 0.61
N LEU A 176 -7.84 25.60 -0.55
CA LEU A 176 -7.13 25.82 -1.82
C LEU A 176 -6.16 27.00 -1.80
N VAL A 177 -6.48 28.08 -1.08
CA VAL A 177 -5.60 29.26 -0.97
C VAL A 177 -4.37 28.94 -0.13
N THR A 178 -4.56 28.31 1.03
CA THR A 178 -3.46 27.90 1.89
C THR A 178 -2.60 26.83 1.22
N MET A 179 -3.20 25.89 0.49
CA MET A 179 -2.47 24.91 -0.31
C MET A 179 -1.62 25.58 -1.40
N ALA A 180 -2.16 26.59 -2.09
CA ALA A 180 -1.40 27.37 -3.07
C ALA A 180 -0.19 28.07 -2.46
N GLN A 181 -0.31 28.59 -1.23
CA GLN A 181 0.83 29.13 -0.48
C GLN A 181 1.87 28.04 -0.16
N GLY A 182 1.43 26.83 0.20
CA GLY A 182 2.32 25.69 0.37
C GLY A 182 3.10 25.33 -0.89
N LEU A 183 2.43 25.35 -2.06
CA LEU A 183 3.08 25.16 -3.36
C LEU A 183 4.04 26.29 -3.69
N GLU A 184 3.71 27.53 -3.38
CA GLU A 184 4.57 28.71 -3.61
C GLU A 184 5.86 28.64 -2.78
N ILE A 185 5.76 28.22 -1.51
CA ILE A 185 6.96 28.00 -0.66
C ILE A 185 7.89 26.98 -1.33
N LEU A 186 7.34 25.85 -1.78
CA LEU A 186 8.14 24.80 -2.42
C LEU A 186 8.67 25.24 -3.80
N ASP A 187 7.90 25.99 -4.57
CA ASP A 187 8.39 26.50 -5.85
C ASP A 187 9.56 27.47 -5.67
N ASN A 188 9.56 28.28 -4.61
CA ASN A 188 10.71 29.16 -4.34
C ASN A 188 11.91 28.40 -3.75
N GLN A 189 11.68 27.35 -2.97
CA GLN A 189 12.74 26.66 -2.23
C GLN A 189 13.42 25.53 -3.02
N LEU A 190 12.68 24.78 -3.83
CA LEU A 190 13.18 23.54 -4.42
C LEU A 190 14.06 23.81 -5.65
N ASP A 191 15.28 23.27 -5.64
CA ASP A 191 16.26 23.30 -6.72
C ASP A 191 16.67 21.89 -7.20
N ILE A 192 15.82 20.88 -6.96
CA ILE A 192 16.01 19.49 -7.41
C ILE A 192 15.64 19.27 -8.88
N PRO A 193 16.23 18.26 -9.57
CA PRO A 193 15.97 18.00 -10.99
C PRO A 193 14.49 17.78 -11.32
N ASN A 194 13.76 17.07 -10.45
CA ASN A 194 12.36 16.69 -10.66
C ASN A 194 11.35 17.61 -9.94
N LYS A 195 11.72 18.88 -9.69
CA LYS A 195 10.87 19.89 -9.05
C LYS A 195 9.46 19.96 -9.62
N ARG A 196 9.32 20.03 -10.95
CA ARG A 196 8.01 20.13 -11.62
C ARG A 196 7.12 18.93 -11.34
N ALA A 197 7.70 17.73 -11.29
CA ALA A 197 6.96 16.51 -10.98
C ALA A 197 6.44 16.55 -9.53
N VAL A 198 7.29 16.94 -8.57
CA VAL A 198 6.92 17.13 -7.16
C VAL A 198 5.75 18.10 -7.02
N LEU A 199 5.87 19.31 -7.61
CA LEU A 199 4.81 20.32 -7.51
C LEU A 199 3.49 19.84 -8.14
N THR A 200 3.55 19.14 -9.28
CA THR A 200 2.35 18.61 -9.95
C THR A 200 1.65 17.51 -9.13
N LEU A 201 2.42 16.69 -8.41
CA LEU A 201 1.87 15.65 -7.54
C LEU A 201 1.29 16.20 -6.23
N LEU A 202 1.80 17.34 -5.77
CA LEU A 202 1.31 18.06 -4.58
C LEU A 202 0.09 18.94 -4.88
N ASP A 203 -0.07 19.39 -6.12
CA ASP A 203 -1.25 20.10 -6.63
C ASP A 203 -2.46 19.15 -6.76
N ARG A 204 -2.90 18.60 -5.62
CA ARG A 204 -4.07 17.72 -5.52
C ARG A 204 -5.31 18.54 -5.24
N ASN A 205 -6.44 18.07 -5.76
CA ASN A 205 -7.75 18.63 -5.44
C ASN A 205 -8.50 17.72 -4.43
N PRO A 206 -8.34 17.95 -3.11
CA PRO A 206 -8.98 17.12 -2.07
C PRO A 206 -10.50 17.22 -2.09
N GLU A 207 -11.06 18.24 -2.75
CA GLU A 207 -12.50 18.43 -2.85
C GLU A 207 -13.14 17.42 -3.81
N LEU A 208 -12.44 16.99 -4.87
CA LEU A 208 -12.94 15.96 -5.79
C LEU A 208 -13.19 14.63 -5.07
N ASP A 209 -12.25 14.18 -4.23
CA ASP A 209 -12.40 12.92 -3.49
C ASP A 209 -13.56 12.96 -2.49
N LYS A 210 -13.79 14.11 -1.84
CA LYS A 210 -14.96 14.32 -0.97
C LYS A 210 -16.25 14.24 -1.76
N GLN A 211 -16.33 14.90 -2.91
CA GLN A 211 -17.49 14.88 -3.78
C GLN A 211 -17.81 13.46 -4.28
N ILE A 212 -16.79 12.69 -4.71
CA ILE A 212 -16.97 11.30 -5.13
C ILE A 212 -17.57 10.46 -4.01
N LYS A 213 -17.02 10.56 -2.79
CA LYS A 213 -17.54 9.81 -1.62
C LYS A 213 -18.99 10.18 -1.31
N GLN A 214 -19.33 11.47 -1.34
CA GLN A 214 -20.68 11.94 -1.07
C GLN A 214 -21.68 11.44 -2.11
N LEU A 215 -21.33 11.52 -3.40
CA LEU A 215 -22.17 11.02 -4.49
C LEU A 215 -22.35 9.50 -4.43
N GLN A 216 -21.31 8.74 -4.05
CA GLN A 216 -21.42 7.30 -3.85
C GLN A 216 -22.40 6.93 -2.72
N ILE A 217 -22.39 7.69 -1.61
CA ILE A 217 -23.34 7.50 -0.50
C ILE A 217 -24.78 7.79 -0.98
N GLN A 218 -24.97 8.91 -1.68
CA GLN A 218 -26.28 9.27 -2.23
C GLN A 218 -26.78 8.22 -3.24
N LEU A 219 -25.89 7.66 -4.07
CA LEU A 219 -26.22 6.64 -5.06
C LEU A 219 -26.71 5.35 -4.38
N ARG A 220 -26.02 4.91 -3.31
CA ARG A 220 -26.46 3.75 -2.51
C ARG A 220 -27.84 3.98 -1.90
N GLN A 221 -28.10 5.17 -1.38
CA GLN A 221 -29.41 5.54 -0.83
C GLN A 221 -30.50 5.58 -1.91
N ALA A 222 -30.20 6.10 -3.11
CA ALA A 222 -31.15 6.15 -4.22
C ALA A 222 -31.53 4.73 -4.70
N ARG A 223 -30.56 3.81 -4.77
CA ARG A 223 -30.79 2.39 -5.10
C ARG A 223 -31.69 1.70 -4.09
N GLN A 224 -31.45 1.90 -2.80
CA GLN A 224 -32.29 1.35 -1.72
C GLN A 224 -33.73 1.88 -1.78
N LYS A 225 -33.91 3.12 -2.24
CA LYS A 225 -35.23 3.75 -2.41
C LYS A 225 -35.88 3.45 -3.77
N HIS A 226 -35.24 2.64 -4.63
CA HIS A 226 -35.69 2.34 -5.99
C HIS A 226 -36.00 3.60 -6.83
N ASN A 227 -35.27 4.70 -6.60
CA ASN A 227 -35.47 5.96 -7.33
C ASN A 227 -34.59 6.04 -8.58
N SER A 228 -35.09 5.48 -9.69
CA SER A 228 -34.34 5.37 -10.96
C SER A 228 -33.93 6.72 -11.57
N ALA A 229 -34.77 7.75 -11.44
CA ALA A 229 -34.45 9.09 -11.95
C ALA A 229 -33.30 9.75 -11.19
N GLN A 230 -33.30 9.63 -9.85
CA GLN A 230 -32.21 10.15 -9.01
C GLN A 230 -30.92 9.36 -9.22
N GLU A 231 -31.00 8.03 -9.36
CA GLU A 231 -29.85 7.18 -9.68
C GLU A 231 -29.17 7.61 -10.99
N SER A 232 -29.95 7.83 -12.07
CA SER A 232 -29.40 8.26 -13.36
C SER A 232 -28.67 9.62 -13.26
N ASN A 233 -29.23 10.59 -12.54
CA ASN A 233 -28.58 11.89 -12.34
C ASN A 233 -27.26 11.75 -11.56
N LEU A 234 -27.24 10.98 -10.48
CA LEU A 234 -26.04 10.75 -9.67
C LEU A 234 -24.93 10.04 -10.45
N LEU A 235 -25.29 9.08 -11.31
CA LEU A 235 -24.32 8.41 -12.20
C LEU A 235 -23.69 9.38 -13.21
N ASN A 236 -24.47 10.30 -13.78
CA ASN A 236 -23.94 11.32 -14.69
C ASN A 236 -22.99 12.29 -13.98
N GLN A 237 -23.29 12.68 -12.74
CA GLN A 237 -22.40 13.53 -11.94
C GLN A 237 -21.09 12.80 -11.60
N LEU A 238 -21.18 11.53 -11.21
CA LEU A 238 -20.00 10.70 -10.96
C LEU A 238 -19.13 10.55 -12.21
N ASP A 239 -19.71 10.32 -13.39
CA ASP A 239 -18.96 10.22 -14.65
C ASP A 239 -18.21 11.53 -14.97
N LYS A 240 -18.84 12.69 -14.76
CA LYS A 240 -18.20 13.99 -14.97
C LYS A 240 -16.99 14.18 -14.04
N ILE A 241 -17.14 13.86 -12.75
CA ILE A 241 -16.06 13.99 -11.78
C ILE A 241 -14.95 12.95 -12.04
N ALA A 242 -15.32 11.73 -12.42
CA ALA A 242 -14.37 10.68 -12.79
C ALA A 242 -13.49 11.12 -13.97
N LYS A 243 -14.09 11.74 -15.00
CA LYS A 243 -13.34 12.31 -16.14
C LYS A 243 -12.38 13.41 -15.71
N GLN A 244 -12.78 14.27 -14.77
CA GLN A 244 -11.89 15.30 -14.23
C GLN A 244 -10.72 14.67 -13.45
N GLN A 245 -11.01 13.76 -12.52
CA GLN A 245 -9.97 13.04 -11.77
C GLN A 245 -9.00 12.30 -12.72
N GLN A 246 -9.53 11.68 -13.78
CA GLN A 246 -8.74 11.00 -14.79
C GLN A 246 -7.78 11.96 -15.53
N ALA A 247 -8.25 13.17 -15.87
CA ALA A 247 -7.42 14.20 -16.49
C ALA A 247 -6.29 14.66 -15.56
N ASP A 248 -6.60 14.87 -14.28
CA ASP A 248 -5.62 15.27 -13.26
C ASP A 248 -4.54 14.20 -13.05
N LEU A 249 -4.94 12.93 -12.92
CA LEU A 249 -4.00 11.80 -12.80
C LEU A 249 -3.14 11.64 -14.06
N THR A 250 -3.70 11.91 -15.24
CA THR A 250 -2.94 11.86 -16.50
C THR A 250 -1.89 12.97 -16.55
N LYS A 251 -2.22 14.19 -16.10
CA LYS A 251 -1.27 15.30 -15.96
C LYS A 251 -0.14 14.94 -14.99
N GLN A 252 -0.45 14.27 -13.87
CA GLN A 252 0.55 13.77 -12.93
C GLN A 252 1.50 12.78 -13.60
N LEU A 253 0.99 11.78 -14.33
CA LEU A 253 1.83 10.81 -15.06
C LEU A 253 2.72 11.49 -16.10
N GLN A 254 2.21 12.47 -16.84
CA GLN A 254 3.00 13.24 -17.80
C GLN A 254 4.14 14.01 -17.14
N SER A 255 3.89 14.59 -15.95
CA SER A 255 4.92 15.30 -15.19
C SER A 255 6.05 14.38 -14.71
N LEU A 256 5.79 13.07 -14.61
CA LEU A 256 6.74 12.04 -14.18
C LEU A 256 7.51 11.38 -15.33
N SER A 257 7.35 11.86 -16.58
CA SER A 257 7.94 11.23 -17.77
C SER A 257 9.46 11.05 -17.74
N ASN A 258 10.20 11.88 -16.99
CA ASN A 258 11.65 11.74 -16.81
C ASN A 258 12.04 10.60 -15.86
N ILE A 259 11.12 10.14 -15.01
CA ILE A 259 11.35 9.10 -13.99
C ILE A 259 10.69 7.79 -14.40
N LEU A 260 9.50 7.86 -15.01
CA LEU A 260 8.68 6.73 -15.37
C LEU A 260 8.09 6.93 -16.76
N THR A 261 8.29 5.95 -17.64
CA THR A 261 7.53 5.86 -18.89
C THR A 261 6.19 5.18 -18.63
N TYR A 262 5.11 5.95 -18.67
CA TYR A 262 3.76 5.41 -18.52
C TYR A 262 3.22 4.91 -19.86
N GLU A 263 2.93 3.62 -19.91
CA GLU A 263 2.17 2.99 -20.99
C GLU A 263 0.84 2.48 -20.42
N PRO A 264 -0.32 2.84 -21.02
CA PRO A 264 -1.61 2.32 -20.58
C PRO A 264 -1.68 0.80 -20.75
N LEU A 265 -2.12 0.10 -19.71
CA LEU A 265 -2.26 -1.36 -19.73
C LEU A 265 -3.71 -1.79 -19.54
N PRO A 266 -4.08 -3.00 -20.02
CA PRO A 266 -5.27 -3.67 -19.56
C PRO A 266 -5.29 -3.79 -18.03
N PRO A 267 -6.46 -3.68 -17.37
CA PRO A 267 -6.55 -3.73 -15.91
C PRO A 267 -5.89 -4.98 -15.30
N GLN A 268 -6.04 -6.15 -15.91
CA GLN A 268 -5.38 -7.37 -15.43
C GLN A 268 -3.85 -7.24 -15.43
N ASP A 269 -3.27 -6.77 -16.54
CA ASP A 269 -1.82 -6.65 -16.69
C ASP A 269 -1.25 -5.61 -15.73
N ARG A 270 -1.94 -4.47 -15.55
CA ARG A 270 -1.56 -3.48 -14.54
C ARG A 270 -1.63 -4.07 -13.13
N LEU A 271 -2.64 -4.88 -12.81
CA LEU A 271 -2.75 -5.51 -11.50
C LEU A 271 -1.60 -6.49 -11.25
N CYS A 272 -1.20 -7.26 -12.27
CA CYS A 272 -0.01 -8.10 -12.21
C CYS A 272 1.27 -7.29 -11.96
N GLN A 273 1.46 -6.16 -12.65
CA GLN A 273 2.60 -5.26 -12.38
C GLN A 273 2.60 -4.73 -10.94
N LEU A 274 1.43 -4.38 -10.40
CA LEU A 274 1.33 -3.97 -8.99
C LEU A 274 1.73 -5.11 -8.03
N LEU A 275 1.33 -6.35 -8.32
CA LEU A 275 1.72 -7.52 -7.52
C LEU A 275 3.23 -7.86 -7.62
N ASP A 276 3.89 -7.48 -8.71
CA ASP A 276 5.35 -7.59 -8.83
C ASP A 276 6.08 -6.59 -7.92
N LEU A 277 5.46 -5.43 -7.68
CA LEU A 277 5.94 -4.38 -6.79
C LEU A 277 5.56 -4.59 -5.31
N ARG A 278 5.07 -5.77 -4.93
CA ARG A 278 4.58 -6.08 -3.56
C ARG A 278 5.52 -5.72 -2.41
N HIS A 279 6.83 -5.66 -2.65
CA HIS A 279 7.83 -5.30 -1.63
C HIS A 279 7.80 -3.81 -1.26
N PHE A 280 7.19 -2.98 -2.11
CA PHE A 280 7.04 -1.54 -1.90
C PHE A 280 5.65 -1.17 -1.37
N PHE A 281 4.74 -2.13 -1.27
CA PHE A 281 3.33 -1.91 -1.00
C PHE A 281 2.91 -2.44 0.37
N SER A 282 1.83 -1.86 0.90
CA SER A 282 1.23 -2.35 2.12
C SER A 282 0.56 -3.70 1.89
N ASP A 283 0.52 -4.52 2.94
CA ASP A 283 -0.22 -5.77 2.94
C ASP A 283 -1.70 -5.56 2.57
N TRP A 284 -2.29 -4.43 2.97
CA TRP A 284 -3.67 -4.08 2.63
C TRP A 284 -3.86 -3.93 1.12
N LEU A 285 -2.96 -3.21 0.44
CA LEU A 285 -3.01 -3.07 -1.02
C LEU A 285 -2.91 -4.42 -1.72
N MET A 286 -2.07 -5.34 -1.21
CA MET A 286 -1.96 -6.70 -1.73
C MET A 286 -3.28 -7.48 -1.60
N ALA A 287 -3.95 -7.39 -0.45
CA ALA A 287 -5.26 -8.01 -0.28
C ALA A 287 -6.29 -7.43 -1.25
N CYS A 288 -6.30 -6.10 -1.46
CA CYS A 288 -7.18 -5.46 -2.43
C CYS A 288 -6.97 -5.98 -3.87
N CYS A 289 -5.73 -6.23 -4.26
CA CYS A 289 -5.43 -6.81 -5.57
C CYS A 289 -6.05 -8.21 -5.73
N PHE A 290 -5.92 -9.09 -4.72
CA PHE A 290 -6.55 -10.42 -4.77
C PHE A 290 -8.07 -10.37 -4.79
N TYR A 291 -8.69 -9.47 -4.01
CA TYR A 291 -10.14 -9.33 -4.02
C TYR A 291 -10.66 -8.86 -5.38
N LEU A 292 -10.00 -7.89 -6.02
CA LEU A 292 -10.40 -7.43 -7.35
C LEU A 292 -10.17 -8.51 -8.41
N ALA A 293 -9.01 -9.19 -8.36
CA ALA A 293 -8.72 -10.28 -9.28
C ALA A 293 -9.72 -11.44 -9.15
N SER A 294 -10.22 -11.73 -7.94
CA SER A 294 -11.27 -12.72 -7.73
C SER A 294 -12.61 -12.28 -8.35
N GLU A 295 -13.07 -11.06 -8.04
CA GLU A 295 -14.33 -10.51 -8.58
C GLU A 295 -14.33 -10.49 -10.11
N ALA A 296 -13.21 -10.07 -10.70
CA ALA A 296 -13.06 -9.98 -12.15
C ALA A 296 -12.64 -11.32 -12.80
N ARG A 297 -12.42 -12.38 -12.02
CA ARG A 297 -11.90 -13.69 -12.46
C ARG A 297 -10.63 -13.59 -13.31
N TRP A 298 -9.73 -12.68 -12.94
CA TRP A 298 -8.47 -12.49 -13.65
C TRP A 298 -7.46 -13.58 -13.32
N ASN A 299 -6.72 -14.03 -14.33
CA ASN A 299 -5.67 -15.02 -14.16
C ASN A 299 -4.41 -14.35 -13.61
N LEU A 300 -4.01 -14.73 -12.40
CA LEU A 300 -2.75 -14.32 -11.77
C LEU A 300 -1.71 -15.42 -11.97
N THR A 301 -0.44 -15.01 -12.05
CA THR A 301 0.64 -15.99 -12.17
C THR A 301 0.79 -16.79 -10.87
N ARG A 302 1.33 -18.01 -10.97
CA ARG A 302 1.65 -18.84 -9.80
C ARG A 302 2.50 -18.10 -8.77
N HIS A 303 3.47 -17.31 -9.24
CA HIS A 303 4.35 -16.53 -8.36
C HIS A 303 3.58 -15.49 -7.55
N HIS A 304 2.64 -14.76 -8.17
CA HIS A 304 1.77 -13.80 -7.46
C HIS A 304 0.96 -14.48 -6.36
N VAL A 305 0.29 -15.58 -6.69
CA VAL A 305 -0.53 -16.33 -5.74
C VAL A 305 0.31 -16.89 -4.59
N LEU A 306 1.48 -17.47 -4.89
CA LEU A 306 2.39 -17.97 -3.86
C LEU A 306 2.91 -16.83 -2.97
N GLY A 307 3.13 -15.63 -3.50
CA GLY A 307 3.45 -14.44 -2.71
C GLY A 307 2.36 -14.11 -1.69
N GLY A 308 1.09 -14.17 -2.10
CA GLY A 308 -0.06 -13.96 -1.21
C GLY A 308 -0.19 -15.03 -0.13
N ILE A 309 -0.12 -16.31 -0.52
CA ILE A 309 -0.23 -17.45 0.42
C ILE A 309 0.94 -17.51 1.42
N ARG A 310 2.13 -17.05 1.03
CA ARG A 310 3.30 -16.95 1.92
C ARG A 310 3.38 -15.64 2.69
N SER A 311 2.40 -14.75 2.52
CA SER A 311 2.42 -13.45 3.20
C SER A 311 2.54 -13.63 4.70
N ALA A 312 3.21 -12.66 5.31
CA ALA A 312 3.28 -12.41 6.73
C ALA A 312 1.91 -12.32 7.42
N LYS A 313 0.97 -11.62 6.79
CA LYS A 313 -0.30 -11.21 7.39
C LYS A 313 -1.43 -12.17 7.03
N GLY A 314 -2.22 -12.57 8.02
CA GLY A 314 -3.32 -13.51 7.84
C GLY A 314 -4.35 -13.06 6.81
N PHE A 315 -4.76 -11.78 6.83
CA PHE A 315 -5.76 -11.26 5.90
C PHE A 315 -5.31 -11.26 4.42
N VAL A 316 -4.00 -11.18 4.14
CA VAL A 316 -3.49 -11.33 2.76
C VAL A 316 -3.57 -12.78 2.33
N ARG A 317 -3.23 -13.72 3.22
CA ARG A 317 -3.37 -15.16 2.96
C ARG A 317 -4.84 -15.53 2.73
N GLU A 318 -5.75 -14.98 3.53
CA GLU A 318 -7.19 -15.14 3.34
C GLU A 318 -7.64 -14.62 1.96
N ALA A 319 -7.25 -13.40 1.57
CA ALA A 319 -7.61 -12.84 0.27
C ALA A 319 -7.08 -13.72 -0.89
N ALA A 320 -5.85 -14.23 -0.78
CA ALA A 320 -5.27 -15.15 -1.76
C ALA A 320 -5.99 -16.52 -1.79
N LEU A 321 -6.47 -17.02 -0.65
CA LEU A 321 -7.28 -18.24 -0.58
C LEU A 321 -8.65 -18.06 -1.23
N LEU A 322 -9.32 -16.93 -0.99
CA LEU A 322 -10.58 -16.59 -1.65
C LEU A 322 -10.40 -16.49 -3.17
N TYR A 323 -9.32 -15.84 -3.62
CA TYR A 323 -8.95 -15.82 -5.02
C TYR A 323 -8.78 -17.24 -5.61
N LEU A 324 -8.02 -18.12 -4.92
CA LEU A 324 -7.84 -19.50 -5.35
C LEU A 324 -9.17 -20.25 -5.43
N ARG A 325 -10.05 -20.09 -4.45
CA ARG A 325 -11.37 -20.73 -4.44
C ARG A 325 -12.20 -20.33 -5.65
N ASP A 326 -12.19 -19.05 -5.98
CA ASP A 326 -13.09 -18.48 -6.98
C ASP A 326 -12.56 -18.65 -8.43
N VAL A 327 -11.22 -18.69 -8.60
CA VAL A 327 -10.57 -18.74 -9.93
C VAL A 327 -9.91 -20.10 -10.23
N TYR A 328 -9.35 -20.78 -9.22
CA TYR A 328 -8.65 -22.07 -9.38
C TYR A 328 -9.07 -23.12 -8.32
N PRO A 329 -10.32 -23.62 -8.33
CA PRO A 329 -10.85 -24.50 -7.29
C PRO A 329 -9.98 -25.74 -7.00
N GLN A 330 -9.39 -26.35 -8.05
CA GLN A 330 -8.49 -27.50 -7.89
C GLN A 330 -7.20 -27.14 -7.15
N ALA A 331 -6.63 -25.96 -7.41
CA ALA A 331 -5.45 -25.50 -6.67
C ALA A 331 -5.80 -25.16 -5.22
N PHE A 332 -7.00 -24.61 -4.98
CA PHE A 332 -7.53 -24.36 -3.64
C PHE A 332 -7.61 -25.64 -2.80
N GLU A 333 -8.18 -26.71 -3.34
CA GLU A 333 -8.26 -28.04 -2.68
C GLU A 333 -6.89 -28.59 -2.28
N ASN A 334 -5.87 -28.33 -3.09
CA ASN A 334 -4.50 -28.76 -2.81
C ASN A 334 -3.75 -27.89 -1.79
N VAL A 335 -4.16 -26.63 -1.61
CA VAL A 335 -3.49 -25.65 -0.73
C VAL A 335 -4.10 -25.64 0.66
N VAL A 336 -5.43 -25.68 0.79
CA VAL A 336 -6.15 -25.55 2.07
C VAL A 336 -5.64 -26.55 3.14
N PRO A 337 -5.43 -27.84 2.86
CA PRO A 337 -4.93 -28.79 3.87
C PRO A 337 -3.57 -28.40 4.45
N LYS A 338 -2.72 -27.73 3.65
CA LYS A 338 -1.37 -27.32 4.05
C LYS A 338 -1.37 -26.14 5.03
N LEU A 339 -2.48 -25.43 5.14
CA LEU A 339 -2.65 -24.28 6.03
C LEU A 339 -3.37 -24.63 7.35
N ARG A 340 -3.59 -25.92 7.65
CA ARG A 340 -4.25 -26.35 8.90
C ARG A 340 -3.57 -25.81 10.16
N ASN A 341 -2.25 -25.63 10.10
CA ASN A 341 -1.41 -25.13 11.20
C ASN A 341 -0.90 -23.70 10.95
N ASP A 342 -1.66 -22.89 10.20
CA ASP A 342 -1.29 -21.51 9.90
C ASP A 342 -1.00 -20.70 11.20
N PRO A 343 0.02 -19.83 11.24
CA PRO A 343 0.32 -19.06 12.46
C PRO A 343 -0.81 -18.10 12.86
N ASP A 344 -1.62 -17.65 11.91
CA ASP A 344 -2.74 -16.75 12.16
C ASP A 344 -3.98 -17.53 12.62
N ARG A 345 -4.58 -17.08 13.72
CA ARG A 345 -5.73 -17.76 14.34
C ARG A 345 -6.97 -17.70 13.45
N LEU A 346 -7.19 -16.60 12.74
CA LEU A 346 -8.37 -16.43 11.89
C LEU A 346 -8.26 -17.32 10.65
N VAL A 347 -7.09 -17.32 10.01
CA VAL A 347 -6.82 -18.20 8.87
C VAL A 347 -6.98 -19.67 9.26
N ARG A 348 -6.46 -20.09 10.42
CA ARG A 348 -6.67 -21.46 10.92
C ARG A 348 -8.13 -21.81 11.15
N ALA A 349 -8.89 -20.90 11.76
CA ALA A 349 -10.31 -21.13 12.02
C ALA A 349 -11.09 -21.32 10.71
N GLN A 350 -10.82 -20.46 9.73
CA GLN A 350 -11.42 -20.52 8.39
C GLN A 350 -11.03 -21.81 7.64
N VAL A 351 -9.74 -22.17 7.65
CA VAL A 351 -9.26 -23.42 7.03
C VAL A 351 -9.91 -24.64 7.68
N LYS A 352 -10.05 -24.64 9.01
CA LYS A 352 -10.73 -25.72 9.72
C LYS A 352 -12.19 -25.86 9.26
N GLU A 353 -12.93 -24.75 9.23
CA GLU A 353 -14.32 -24.73 8.77
C GLU A 353 -14.47 -25.27 7.34
N ILE A 354 -13.60 -24.85 6.43
CA ILE A 354 -13.58 -25.34 5.04
C ILE A 354 -13.34 -26.86 4.99
N LEU A 355 -12.36 -27.35 5.74
CA LEU A 355 -12.04 -28.78 5.80
C LEU A 355 -13.17 -29.60 6.42
N ASP A 356 -13.85 -29.07 7.43
CA ASP A 356 -15.00 -29.72 8.08
C ASP A 356 -16.17 -29.84 7.06
N ILE A 357 -16.47 -28.77 6.32
CA ILE A 357 -17.47 -28.78 5.24
C ILE A 357 -17.12 -29.81 4.16
N TRP A 358 -15.85 -29.88 3.73
CA TRP A 358 -15.41 -30.88 2.76
C TRP A 358 -15.50 -32.31 3.29
N GLY A 359 -15.15 -32.53 4.57
CA GLY A 359 -15.31 -33.81 5.23
C GLY A 359 -16.77 -34.28 5.25
N VAL A 360 -17.69 -33.37 5.55
CA VAL A 360 -19.14 -33.64 5.53
C VAL A 360 -19.63 -33.92 4.10
N ASN A 361 -19.21 -33.15 3.10
CA ASN A 361 -19.61 -33.35 1.71
C ASN A 361 -19.07 -34.68 1.14
N ASN A 362 -17.84 -35.04 1.47
CA ASN A 362 -17.25 -36.32 1.06
C ASN A 362 -17.95 -37.51 1.75
N ALA A 363 -18.28 -37.39 3.04
CA ALA A 363 -19.07 -38.41 3.74
C ALA A 363 -20.49 -38.54 3.16
N ARG A 364 -21.13 -37.43 2.76
CA ARG A 364 -22.45 -37.43 2.12
C ARG A 364 -22.41 -38.08 0.73
N ARG A 365 -21.40 -37.79 -0.10
CA ARG A 365 -21.18 -38.46 -1.39
C ARG A 365 -20.90 -39.96 -1.23
N ALA A 366 -20.19 -40.36 -0.17
CA ALA A 366 -19.95 -41.77 0.12
C ALA A 366 -21.20 -42.52 0.62
N MET A 367 -22.12 -41.84 1.32
CA MET A 367 -23.39 -42.40 1.77
C MET A 367 -24.49 -42.38 0.70
N PHE A 368 -24.44 -41.44 -0.23
CA PHE A 368 -25.37 -41.29 -1.34
C PHE A 368 -24.56 -41.06 -2.62
N PRO A 369 -24.01 -42.12 -3.23
CA PRO A 369 -23.40 -41.99 -4.55
C PRO A 369 -24.51 -41.48 -5.49
N GLU A 370 -24.27 -40.34 -6.14
CA GLU A 370 -25.11 -39.89 -7.24
C GLU A 370 -25.08 -41.01 -8.29
N ASN A 371 -26.25 -41.57 -8.64
CA ASN A 371 -26.35 -42.51 -9.75
C ASN A 371 -26.11 -41.72 -11.04
N ASP A 372 -24.88 -41.76 -11.55
CA ASP A 372 -24.51 -41.27 -12.88
C ASP A 372 -25.10 -42.17 -13.99
N ASP A 373 -26.42 -42.32 -14.04
CA ASP A 373 -27.13 -43.10 -15.08
C ASP A 373 -28.07 -42.26 -15.96
N ASP A 374 -28.04 -40.92 -15.89
CA ASP A 374 -28.95 -40.05 -16.68
C ASP A 374 -28.24 -38.90 -17.42
N ASP A 375 -27.08 -39.13 -18.05
CA ASP A 375 -26.53 -38.16 -19.01
C ASP A 375 -25.79 -38.79 -20.21
N ASP A 376 -26.34 -39.90 -20.70
CA ASP A 376 -25.94 -40.53 -21.97
C ASP A 376 -26.78 -39.95 -23.13
N MET A 377 -26.81 -38.62 -23.30
CA MET A 377 -27.54 -37.98 -24.42
C MET A 377 -27.07 -36.54 -24.76
N ASN A 378 -25.77 -36.20 -24.74
CA ASN A 378 -25.27 -35.13 -25.65
C ASN A 378 -23.73 -35.02 -25.81
N THR A 379 -23.04 -36.09 -26.25
CA THR A 379 -21.65 -36.00 -26.74
C THR A 379 -21.60 -35.98 -28.26
N ALA A 380 -22.14 -34.92 -28.88
CA ALA A 380 -21.98 -34.66 -30.31
C ALA A 380 -21.85 -33.16 -30.63
N ALA A 381 -21.00 -32.44 -29.91
CA ALA A 381 -20.45 -31.17 -30.40
C ALA A 381 -19.23 -30.78 -29.58
N LEU A 382 -18.04 -30.98 -30.14
CA LEU A 382 -16.87 -30.10 -30.09
C LEU A 382 -15.65 -30.89 -30.63
N GLY A 383 -15.33 -30.65 -31.90
CA GLY A 383 -14.06 -31.07 -32.50
C GLY A 383 -12.87 -30.26 -31.95
N PRO A 384 -11.63 -30.65 -32.28
CA PRO A 384 -10.44 -30.12 -31.63
C PRO A 384 -10.06 -28.75 -32.20
N MET A 385 -9.88 -27.75 -31.34
CA MET A 385 -9.18 -26.51 -31.70
C MET A 385 -7.70 -26.61 -31.32
N ARG A 386 -6.87 -26.27 -32.31
CA ARG A 386 -5.43 -25.98 -32.21
C ARG A 386 -5.19 -24.62 -31.57
#